data_AF-A0AAW1VFR9-F1
#
_entry.id   AF-A0AAW1VFR9-F1
#
_cell.length_a   1.000
_cell.length_b   1.000
_cell.length_c   1.000
_cell.angle_alpha   90.00
_cell.angle_beta   90.00
_cell.angle_gamma   90.00
#
_symmetry.space_group_name_H-M   'P 1'
#
loop_
_entity.id
_entity.type
_entity.pdbx_description
1 polymer ?
#
loop_
_entity_poly.entity_id
_entity_poly.type
_entity_poly.pdbx_seq_one_letter_code
_entity_poly.pdbx_strand_id
1 'polypeptide(L)'
;MGHCLCRCTCDYRRNFNHDPVDLISEKSLKAVEELVLLLKGYVQRNWIFRPRPHINSFSVQEKVFRALRKGNKRILYRLVTRDRAEDGVGGLQIFLTKMRQPVLPPFIQALALGDNKGISADVVAVDMLGLIRQNLPPRHLRLITALFDLLHCAVKNTHTDELKGSAVPLSMLPIFFQLETLNIPRWRRMVAVLMEMIRLAPSHLNINLHVEEEHEFPGIPL
;
A
#
# COMPACT_ATOMS: atom_id res chain seq x y z
N MET A 1 0.01 1.46 58.20
CA MET A 1 1.01 0.58 57.55
C MET A 1 0.26 -0.61 56.98
N GLY A 2 0.33 -1.01 55.72
CA GLY A 2 1.19 -0.56 54.63
C GLY A 2 0.47 -0.63 53.27
N HIS A 3 1.06 0.11 52.34
CA HIS A 3 0.66 0.20 50.95
C HIS A 3 0.97 -1.10 50.20
N CYS A 4 0.02 -1.58 49.40
CA CYS A 4 0.28 -2.63 48.41
C CYS A 4 0.63 -1.95 47.08
N LEU A 5 1.93 -1.81 46.82
CA LEU A 5 2.46 -1.35 45.52
C LEU A 5 2.50 -2.55 44.57
N CYS A 6 1.53 -2.61 43.65
CA CYS A 6 1.54 -3.54 42.54
C CYS A 6 2.67 -3.13 41.57
N ARG A 7 3.77 -3.90 41.54
CA ARG A 7 4.83 -3.77 40.54
C ARG A 7 4.34 -4.31 39.20
N CYS A 8 3.83 -3.44 38.33
CA CYS A 8 3.78 -3.71 36.90
C CYS A 8 5.17 -3.44 36.30
N THR A 9 6.03 -4.45 36.26
CA THR A 9 7.24 -4.39 35.43
C THR A 9 6.85 -4.64 33.98
N CYS A 10 6.91 -3.57 33.21
CA CYS A 10 6.86 -3.50 31.77
C CYS A 10 7.92 -4.39 31.11
N ASP A 11 7.49 -5.56 30.63
CA ASP A 11 8.32 -6.51 29.88
C ASP A 11 8.25 -6.24 28.36
N TYR A 12 8.39 -4.97 27.93
CA TYR A 12 8.37 -4.59 26.50
C TYR A 12 9.78 -4.65 25.85
N ARG A 13 10.72 -5.37 26.47
CA ARG A 13 12.13 -5.33 26.08
C ARG A 13 12.74 -6.72 25.97
N ARG A 14 12.11 -7.63 25.24
CA ARG A 14 12.75 -8.88 24.81
C ARG A 14 12.42 -9.22 23.35
N ASN A 15 13.51 -9.37 22.59
CA ASN A 15 13.66 -10.08 21.31
C ASN A 15 13.47 -9.28 20.01
N PHE A 16 14.41 -8.39 19.71
CA PHE A 16 14.75 -7.95 18.33
C PHE A 16 16.11 -8.48 17.86
N ASN A 17 16.48 -9.71 18.26
CA ASN A 17 17.64 -10.43 17.72
C ASN A 17 17.19 -11.62 16.86
N HIS A 18 16.26 -11.38 15.95
CA HIS A 18 16.19 -12.18 14.73
C HIS A 18 16.72 -11.30 13.62
N ASP A 19 17.67 -11.81 12.82
CA ASP A 19 17.94 -11.27 11.49
C ASP A 19 16.60 -10.87 10.87
N PRO A 20 16.45 -9.64 10.35
CA PRO A 20 15.16 -9.18 9.87
C PRO A 20 14.72 -10.13 8.77
N VAL A 21 13.77 -11.01 9.09
CA VAL A 21 13.11 -11.88 8.12
C VAL A 21 12.50 -10.91 7.13
N ASP A 22 13.15 -10.79 5.98
CA ASP A 22 12.75 -9.83 4.98
C ASP A 22 11.28 -10.06 4.62
N LEU A 23 10.46 -9.01 4.82
CA LEU A 23 9.02 -9.01 4.58
C LEU A 23 8.65 -9.64 3.22
N ILE A 24 9.48 -9.35 2.22
CA ILE A 24 9.30 -9.73 0.84
C ILE A 24 10.63 -10.22 0.24
N SER A 25 10.55 -11.23 -0.62
CA SER A 25 11.71 -11.69 -1.40
C SER A 25 12.04 -10.70 -2.52
N GLU A 26 13.32 -10.56 -2.87
CA GLU A 26 13.76 -9.63 -3.93
C GLU A 26 13.05 -9.87 -5.27
N LYS A 27 12.83 -11.14 -5.65
CA LYS A 27 12.10 -11.49 -6.88
C LYS A 27 10.65 -11.03 -6.87
N SER A 28 9.97 -11.11 -5.72
CA SER A 28 8.59 -10.66 -5.58
C SER A 28 8.52 -9.15 -5.55
N LEU A 29 9.46 -8.49 -4.86
CA LEU A 29 9.56 -7.03 -4.84
C LEU A 29 9.73 -6.47 -6.26
N LYS A 30 10.69 -7.01 -7.03
CA LYS A 30 10.86 -6.64 -8.43
C LYS A 30 9.61 -6.88 -9.27
N ALA A 31 8.81 -7.91 -8.99
CA ALA A 31 7.56 -8.13 -9.71
C ALA A 31 6.45 -7.14 -9.31
N VAL A 32 6.43 -6.70 -8.05
CA VAL A 32 5.52 -5.62 -7.59
C VAL A 32 5.90 -4.29 -8.24
N GLU A 33 7.19 -3.95 -8.28
CA GLU A 33 7.67 -2.71 -8.94
C GLU A 33 7.26 -2.67 -10.42
N GLU A 34 7.37 -3.79 -11.15
CA GLU A 34 6.93 -3.88 -12.55
C GLU A 34 5.41 -3.77 -12.70
N LEU A 35 4.65 -4.39 -11.79
CA LEU A 35 3.20 -4.24 -11.78
C LEU A 35 2.79 -2.79 -11.51
N VAL A 36 3.49 -2.10 -10.59
CA VAL A 36 3.27 -0.68 -10.31
C VAL A 36 3.50 0.16 -11.56
N LEU A 37 4.60 -0.07 -12.29
CA LEU A 37 4.88 0.62 -13.55
C LEU A 37 3.77 0.40 -14.59
N LEU A 38 3.33 -0.85 -14.78
CA LEU A 38 2.20 -1.18 -15.67
C LEU A 38 0.93 -0.43 -15.29
N LEU A 39 0.55 -0.50 -14.01
CA LEU A 39 -0.66 0.12 -13.52
C LEU A 39 -0.61 1.65 -13.64
N LYS A 40 0.55 2.28 -13.38
CA LYS A 40 0.73 3.74 -13.59
C LYS A 40 0.45 4.14 -15.04
N GLY A 41 0.87 3.34 -16.02
CA GLY A 41 0.56 3.57 -17.43
C GLY A 41 -0.95 3.52 -17.76
N TYR A 42 -1.73 2.77 -16.98
CA TYR A 42 -3.19 2.63 -17.19
C TYR A 42 -4.03 3.59 -16.34
N VAL A 43 -3.53 4.01 -15.18
CA VAL A 43 -4.16 4.98 -14.26
C VAL A 43 -4.52 6.29 -14.96
N GLN A 44 -3.68 6.78 -15.87
CA GLN A 44 -3.88 8.06 -16.55
C GLN A 44 -5.19 8.11 -17.37
N ARG A 45 -5.76 6.95 -17.70
CA ARG A 45 -6.92 6.84 -18.61
C ARG A 45 -8.10 6.10 -17.99
N ASN A 46 -7.89 5.34 -16.90
CA ASN A 46 -8.87 4.43 -16.32
C ASN A 46 -8.92 4.51 -14.78
N TRP A 47 -10.09 4.22 -14.21
CA TRP A 47 -10.35 4.26 -12.76
C TRP A 47 -10.05 2.91 -12.08
N ILE A 48 -8.78 2.57 -11.94
CA ILE A 48 -8.37 1.18 -11.62
C ILE A 48 -8.61 0.71 -10.17
N PHE A 49 -8.88 1.64 -9.25
CA PHE A 49 -9.18 1.33 -7.83
C PHE A 49 -10.69 1.27 -7.53
N ARG A 50 -11.55 1.47 -8.54
CA ARG A 50 -12.99 1.24 -8.40
C ARG A 50 -13.30 -0.20 -8.85
N PRO A 51 -14.12 -0.95 -8.10
CA PRO A 51 -14.52 -2.28 -8.55
C PRO A 51 -15.38 -2.20 -9.82
N ARG A 52 -14.87 -2.68 -10.96
CA ARG A 52 -15.66 -3.07 -12.14
C ARG A 52 -15.27 -4.49 -12.55
N PRO A 53 -15.78 -5.50 -11.82
CA PRO A 53 -15.43 -6.87 -12.10
C PRO A 53 -15.90 -7.29 -13.51
N HIS A 54 -14.94 -7.70 -14.33
CA HIS A 54 -15.13 -8.46 -15.55
C HIS A 54 -15.52 -9.92 -15.25
N ILE A 55 -16.03 -10.61 -16.26
CA ILE A 55 -16.17 -12.07 -16.22
C ILE A 55 -14.77 -12.68 -15.97
N ASN A 56 -14.68 -13.57 -14.97
CA ASN A 56 -13.44 -14.22 -14.50
C ASN A 56 -12.43 -13.32 -13.77
N SER A 57 -12.79 -12.12 -13.29
CA SER A 57 -11.90 -11.22 -12.55
C SER A 57 -11.16 -11.91 -11.42
N PHE A 58 -11.88 -12.65 -10.57
CA PHE A 58 -11.29 -13.36 -9.44
C PHE A 58 -10.20 -14.37 -9.87
N SER A 59 -10.42 -15.06 -11.00
CA SER A 59 -9.43 -15.99 -11.55
C SER A 59 -8.16 -15.27 -12.00
N VAL A 60 -8.30 -14.09 -12.62
CA VAL A 60 -7.16 -13.28 -13.07
C VAL A 60 -6.42 -12.68 -11.88
N GLN A 61 -7.14 -12.11 -10.90
CA GLN A 61 -6.57 -11.58 -9.66
C GLN A 61 -5.75 -12.64 -8.92
N GLU A 62 -6.25 -13.87 -8.80
CA GLU A 62 -5.53 -14.99 -8.19
C GLU A 62 -4.28 -15.39 -9.01
N LYS A 63 -4.34 -15.34 -10.35
CA LYS A 63 -3.17 -15.58 -11.21
C LYS A 63 -2.12 -14.47 -11.06
N VAL A 64 -2.54 -13.20 -10.97
CA VAL A 64 -1.66 -12.06 -10.69
C VAL A 64 -0.99 -12.22 -9.32
N PHE A 65 -1.76 -12.53 -8.27
CA PHE A 65 -1.23 -12.86 -6.95
C PHE A 65 -0.15 -13.95 -7.00
N ARG A 66 -0.42 -15.07 -7.70
CA ARG A 66 0.55 -16.16 -7.86
C ARG A 66 1.79 -15.73 -8.63
N ALA A 67 1.64 -14.88 -9.64
CA ALA A 67 2.76 -14.32 -10.39
C ALA A 67 3.65 -13.43 -9.51
N LEU A 68 3.07 -12.54 -8.70
CA LEU A 68 3.78 -11.72 -7.72
C LEU A 68 4.53 -12.58 -6.70
N ARG A 69 3.87 -13.59 -6.12
CA ARG A 69 4.48 -14.50 -5.15
C ARG A 69 5.65 -15.29 -5.74
N LYS A 70 5.59 -15.64 -7.03
CA LYS A 70 6.66 -16.35 -7.74
C LYS A 70 7.74 -15.43 -8.32
N GLY A 71 7.48 -14.12 -8.41
CA GLY A 71 8.34 -13.16 -9.10
C GLY A 71 8.28 -13.26 -10.63
N ASN A 72 7.17 -13.76 -11.20
CA ASN A 72 7.05 -14.00 -12.64
C ASN A 72 6.51 -12.76 -13.38
N LYS A 73 7.42 -11.89 -13.81
CA LYS A 73 7.12 -10.65 -14.55
C LYS A 73 6.40 -10.89 -15.88
N ARG A 74 6.80 -11.92 -16.64
CA ARG A 74 6.21 -12.22 -17.97
C ARG A 74 4.72 -12.50 -17.89
N ILE A 75 4.28 -13.21 -16.84
CA ILE A 75 2.85 -13.48 -16.62
C ILE A 75 2.09 -12.18 -16.32
N LEU A 76 2.70 -11.22 -15.61
CA LEU A 76 2.05 -9.94 -15.31
C LEU A 76 1.72 -9.17 -16.58
N TYR A 77 2.67 -9.02 -17.50
CA TYR A 77 2.43 -8.35 -18.80
C TYR A 77 1.33 -9.01 -19.63
N ARG A 78 1.16 -10.34 -19.51
CA ARG A 78 0.11 -11.07 -20.24
C ARG A 78 -1.27 -10.92 -19.60
N LEU A 79 -1.34 -10.81 -18.27
CA LEU A 79 -2.61 -10.78 -17.53
C LEU A 79 -3.15 -9.37 -17.33
N VAL A 80 -2.24 -8.41 -17.11
CA VAL A 80 -2.59 -7.02 -16.77
C VAL A 80 -2.48 -6.19 -18.03
N THR A 81 -3.59 -6.12 -18.76
CA THR A 81 -3.77 -5.24 -19.90
C THR A 81 -4.54 -3.98 -19.49
N ARG A 82 -4.64 -3.00 -20.38
CA ARG A 82 -5.38 -1.75 -20.15
C ARG A 82 -6.81 -1.99 -19.63
N ASP A 83 -7.52 -2.95 -20.21
CA ASP A 83 -8.91 -3.27 -19.84
C ASP A 83 -9.02 -4.14 -18.58
N ARG A 84 -7.90 -4.72 -18.13
CA ARG A 84 -7.80 -5.57 -16.94
C ARG A 84 -6.94 -4.95 -15.83
N ALA A 85 -6.71 -3.65 -15.86
CA ALA A 85 -5.87 -2.98 -14.87
C ALA A 85 -6.43 -3.13 -13.43
N GLU A 86 -7.76 -3.14 -13.29
CA GLU A 86 -8.45 -3.43 -12.02
C GLU A 86 -8.19 -4.86 -11.50
N ASP A 87 -8.10 -5.85 -12.39
CA ASP A 87 -7.69 -7.22 -12.01
C ASP A 87 -6.23 -7.23 -11.50
N GLY A 88 -5.38 -6.38 -12.08
CA GLY A 88 -4.02 -6.14 -11.61
C GLY A 88 -3.99 -5.57 -10.19
N VAL A 89 -4.79 -4.53 -9.92
CA VAL A 89 -4.95 -3.95 -8.58
C VAL A 89 -5.51 -4.98 -7.60
N GLY A 90 -6.56 -5.71 -7.95
CA GLY A 90 -7.14 -6.74 -7.10
C GLY A 90 -6.13 -7.84 -6.75
N GLY A 91 -5.35 -8.30 -7.73
CA GLY A 91 -4.26 -9.26 -7.50
C GLY A 91 -3.15 -8.73 -6.59
N LEU A 92 -2.80 -7.44 -6.73
CA LEU A 92 -1.87 -6.76 -5.82
C LEU A 92 -2.45 -6.68 -4.40
N GLN A 93 -3.72 -6.30 -4.25
CA GLN A 93 -4.39 -6.23 -2.95
C GLN A 93 -4.43 -7.60 -2.26
N ILE A 94 -4.76 -8.68 -2.98
CA ILE A 94 -4.69 -10.05 -2.46
C ILE A 94 -3.27 -10.41 -2.01
N PHE A 95 -2.26 -10.04 -2.81
CA PHE A 95 -0.86 -10.26 -2.46
C PHE A 95 -0.47 -9.57 -1.15
N LEU A 96 -0.82 -8.29 -0.99
CA LEU A 96 -0.50 -7.50 0.20
C LEU A 96 -1.21 -8.04 1.44
N THR A 97 -2.49 -8.42 1.34
CA THR A 97 -3.26 -8.99 2.44
C THR A 97 -2.73 -10.36 2.89
N LYS A 98 -2.15 -11.14 1.98
CA LYS A 98 -1.58 -12.48 2.27
C LYS A 98 -0.11 -12.44 2.71
N MET A 99 0.49 -11.26 2.89
CA MET A 99 1.85 -11.18 3.42
C MET A 99 1.91 -11.64 4.88
N ARG A 100 3.07 -12.16 5.29
CA ARG A 100 3.26 -12.70 6.65
C ARG A 100 3.20 -11.64 7.74
N GLN A 101 3.54 -10.40 7.39
CA GLN A 101 3.50 -9.24 8.27
C GLN A 101 2.74 -8.13 7.54
N PRO A 102 2.13 -7.18 8.27
CA PRO A 102 1.44 -6.05 7.67
C PRO A 102 2.33 -5.26 6.72
N VAL A 103 1.69 -4.66 5.71
CA VAL A 103 2.33 -3.65 4.85
C VAL A 103 2.88 -2.52 5.70
N LEU A 104 2.13 -2.00 6.66
CA LEU A 104 2.57 -0.92 7.54
C LEU A 104 2.78 -1.48 8.94
N PRO A 105 3.97 -1.42 9.57
CA PRO A 105 4.16 -2.02 10.89
C PRO A 105 3.18 -1.48 11.96
N PRO A 106 2.76 -2.30 12.94
CA PRO A 106 1.77 -1.89 13.94
C PRO A 106 2.13 -0.62 14.71
N PHE A 107 3.43 -0.40 15.01
CA PHE A 107 3.88 0.80 15.70
C PHE A 107 3.68 2.08 14.88
N ILE A 108 3.75 2.00 13.54
CA ILE A 108 3.45 3.12 12.65
C ILE A 108 1.93 3.27 12.51
N GLN A 109 1.19 2.17 12.38
CA GLN A 109 -0.28 2.20 12.36
C GLN A 109 -0.87 2.87 13.60
N ALA A 110 -0.26 2.63 14.77
CA ALA A 110 -0.68 3.19 16.05
C ALA A 110 -0.77 4.73 16.04
N LEU A 111 0.05 5.42 15.24
CA LEU A 111 0.00 6.87 15.09
C LEU A 111 -1.35 7.34 14.51
N ALA A 112 -1.91 6.62 13.52
CA ALA A 112 -3.22 6.96 12.97
C ALA A 112 -4.37 6.46 13.86
N LEU A 113 -4.17 5.36 14.59
CA LEU A 113 -5.18 4.73 15.44
C LEU A 113 -5.33 5.40 16.81
N GLY A 114 -4.30 6.12 17.28
CA GLY A 114 -4.25 6.80 18.57
C GLY A 114 -5.28 7.92 18.74
N ASP A 115 -5.42 8.42 19.98
CA ASP A 115 -6.28 9.56 20.28
C ASP A 115 -5.57 10.87 19.89
N ASN A 116 -5.73 11.28 18.63
CA ASN A 116 -5.07 12.44 18.04
C ASN A 116 -5.94 13.71 18.13
N LYS A 117 -6.55 13.98 19.30
CA LYS A 117 -7.39 15.17 19.48
C LYS A 117 -6.57 16.45 19.28
N GLY A 118 -7.07 17.34 18.43
CA GLY A 118 -6.41 18.62 18.13
C GLY A 118 -5.20 18.53 17.18
N ILE A 119 -4.77 17.33 16.79
CA ILE A 119 -3.67 17.14 15.84
C ILE A 119 -4.26 17.03 14.43
N SER A 120 -3.69 17.71 13.45
CA SER A 120 -4.14 17.64 12.05
C SER A 120 -3.66 16.34 11.36
N ALA A 121 -4.33 15.94 10.29
CA ALA A 121 -4.05 14.65 9.64
C ALA A 121 -2.70 14.62 8.92
N ASP A 122 -2.27 15.76 8.40
CA ASP A 122 -0.98 15.99 7.74
C ASP A 122 0.18 15.83 8.71
N VAL A 123 0.07 16.34 9.95
CA VAL A 123 1.12 16.15 10.98
C VAL A 123 1.32 14.67 11.29
N VAL A 124 0.23 13.93 11.52
CA VAL A 124 0.30 12.48 11.75
C VAL A 124 0.89 11.75 10.53
N ALA A 125 0.54 12.18 9.31
CA ALA A 125 1.08 11.59 8.08
C ALA A 125 2.59 11.83 7.93
N VAL A 126 3.08 13.03 8.25
CA VAL A 126 4.52 13.36 8.25
C VAL A 126 5.27 12.46 9.22
N ASP A 127 4.77 12.30 10.45
CA ASP A 127 5.40 11.45 11.46
C ASP A 127 5.45 9.99 10.99
N MET A 128 4.35 9.48 10.44
CA MET A 128 4.29 8.12 9.88
C MET A 128 5.28 7.93 8.73
N LEU A 129 5.36 8.87 7.79
CA LEU A 129 6.32 8.83 6.68
C LEU A 129 7.78 8.92 7.16
N GLY A 130 8.03 9.72 8.21
CA GLY A 130 9.32 9.81 8.89
C GLY A 130 9.76 8.45 9.46
N LEU A 131 8.88 7.79 10.21
CA LEU A 131 9.12 6.45 10.74
C LEU A 131 9.31 5.42 9.63
N ILE A 132 8.51 5.49 8.56
CA ILE A 132 8.67 4.60 7.40
C ILE A 132 10.08 4.72 6.81
N ARG A 133 10.55 5.94 6.60
CA ARG A 133 11.87 6.21 6.03
C ARG A 133 13.02 5.79 6.95
N GLN A 134 12.86 5.95 8.26
CA GLN A 134 13.93 5.74 9.24
C GLN A 134 14.02 4.30 9.75
N ASN A 135 12.89 3.60 9.88
CA ASN A 135 12.81 2.35 10.63
C ASN A 135 12.54 1.11 9.77
N LEU A 136 12.12 1.25 8.51
CA LEU A 136 11.85 0.08 7.67
C LEU A 136 13.13 -0.49 7.03
N PRO A 137 13.27 -1.82 6.97
CA PRO A 137 14.32 -2.46 6.20
C PRO A 137 14.28 -2.06 4.72
N PRO A 138 15.41 -2.06 3.98
CA PRO A 138 15.48 -1.53 2.61
C PRO A 138 14.44 -2.13 1.64
N ARG A 139 14.19 -3.45 1.69
CA ARG A 139 13.21 -4.10 0.81
C ARG A 139 11.77 -3.72 1.16
N HIS A 140 11.49 -3.54 2.44
CA HIS A 140 10.18 -3.09 2.91
C HIS A 140 9.94 -1.63 2.55
N LEU A 141 10.95 -0.77 2.73
CA LEU A 141 10.90 0.62 2.30
C LEU A 141 10.64 0.74 0.79
N ARG A 142 11.34 -0.06 -0.04
CA ARG A 142 11.10 -0.12 -1.49
C ARG A 142 9.67 -0.54 -1.85
N LEU A 143 9.14 -1.57 -1.18
CA LEU A 143 7.75 -1.98 -1.36
C LEU A 143 6.78 -0.83 -1.06
N ILE A 144 6.94 -0.18 0.09
CA ILE A 144 6.11 0.95 0.51
C ILE A 144 6.21 2.12 -0.46
N THR A 145 7.42 2.42 -0.91
CA THR A 145 7.70 3.50 -1.88
C THR A 145 6.99 3.23 -3.21
N ALA A 146 7.09 2.01 -3.74
CA ALA A 146 6.39 1.61 -4.97
C ALA A 146 4.86 1.67 -4.83
N LEU A 147 4.32 1.27 -3.67
CA LEU A 147 2.89 1.39 -3.41
C LEU A 147 2.45 2.85 -3.35
N PHE A 148 3.15 3.71 -2.62
CA PHE A 148 2.80 5.13 -2.55
C PHE A 148 2.96 5.85 -3.90
N ASP A 149 3.91 5.45 -4.73
CA ASP A 149 4.04 5.95 -6.10
C ASP A 149 2.80 5.65 -6.94
N LEU A 150 2.34 4.38 -6.92
CA LEU A 150 1.09 3.99 -7.59
C LEU A 150 -0.11 4.77 -7.06
N LEU A 151 -0.25 4.88 -5.74
CA LEU A 151 -1.39 5.55 -5.10
C LEU A 151 -1.39 7.04 -5.37
N HIS A 152 -0.23 7.68 -5.35
CA HIS A 152 -0.08 9.09 -5.69
C HIS A 152 -0.50 9.35 -7.14
N CYS A 153 -0.01 8.52 -8.06
CA CYS A 153 -0.43 8.56 -9.46
C CYS A 153 -1.95 8.37 -9.59
N ALA A 154 -2.53 7.39 -8.90
CA ALA A 154 -3.96 7.11 -8.92
C ALA A 154 -4.79 8.29 -8.41
N VAL A 155 -4.41 8.89 -7.27
CA VAL A 155 -5.10 10.06 -6.72
C VAL A 155 -5.03 11.25 -7.66
N LYS A 156 -3.87 11.53 -8.27
CA LYS A 156 -3.68 12.67 -9.17
C LYS A 156 -4.51 12.57 -10.45
N ASN A 157 -4.73 11.35 -10.96
CA ASN A 157 -5.46 11.11 -12.22
C ASN A 157 -6.94 10.74 -12.01
N THR A 158 -7.39 10.57 -10.76
CA THR A 158 -8.80 10.30 -10.47
C THR A 158 -9.54 11.63 -10.37
N HIS A 159 -10.56 11.85 -11.21
CA HIS A 159 -11.45 13.01 -11.04
C HIS A 159 -12.20 12.88 -9.71
N THR A 160 -11.88 13.70 -8.72
CA THR A 160 -12.66 13.75 -7.48
C THR A 160 -13.98 14.43 -7.78
N ASP A 161 -15.07 13.67 -7.79
CA ASP A 161 -16.41 14.23 -7.67
C ASP A 161 -16.49 14.82 -6.25
N GLU A 162 -16.72 16.12 -6.10
CA GLU A 162 -16.61 16.87 -4.83
C GLU A 162 -17.42 16.23 -3.69
N LEU A 163 -18.46 15.48 -4.04
CA LEU A 163 -19.35 14.78 -3.11
C LEU A 163 -18.92 13.35 -2.74
N LYS A 164 -18.00 12.71 -3.48
CA LYS A 164 -17.67 11.28 -3.32
C LYS A 164 -16.29 11.00 -2.75
N GLY A 165 -15.40 11.99 -2.72
CA GLY A 165 -14.01 11.80 -2.28
C GLY A 165 -13.22 10.81 -3.15
N SER A 166 -11.95 10.57 -2.80
CA SER A 166 -11.12 9.61 -3.52
C SER A 166 -11.40 8.18 -3.07
N ALA A 167 -11.74 7.29 -4.02
CA ALA A 167 -11.95 5.86 -3.75
C ALA A 167 -10.62 5.12 -3.40
N VAL A 168 -9.48 5.72 -3.79
CA VAL A 168 -8.14 5.13 -3.63
C VAL A 168 -7.80 4.88 -2.16
N PRO A 169 -7.75 5.89 -1.25
CA PRO A 169 -7.40 5.65 0.15
C PRO A 169 -8.41 4.73 0.84
N LEU A 170 -9.69 4.79 0.48
CA LEU A 170 -10.71 3.93 1.07
C LEU A 170 -10.48 2.45 0.71
N SER A 171 -10.15 2.16 -0.56
CA SER A 171 -9.90 0.79 -1.04
C SER A 171 -8.65 0.16 -0.42
N MET A 172 -7.67 0.97 -0.01
CA MET A 172 -6.40 0.52 0.54
C MET A 172 -6.35 0.52 2.06
N LEU A 173 -7.32 1.15 2.72
CA LEU A 173 -7.36 1.28 4.18
C LEU A 173 -7.23 -0.07 4.91
N PRO A 174 -7.97 -1.14 4.53
CA PRO A 174 -7.86 -2.43 5.21
C PRO A 174 -6.47 -3.07 5.08
N ILE A 175 -5.76 -2.77 4.00
CA ILE A 175 -4.43 -3.34 3.70
C ILE A 175 -3.35 -2.66 4.55
N PHE A 176 -3.41 -1.33 4.67
CA PHE A 176 -2.42 -0.58 5.43
C PHE A 176 -2.62 -0.67 6.95
N PHE A 177 -3.87 -0.75 7.41
CA PHE A 177 -4.18 -0.70 8.84
C PHE A 177 -4.73 -2.02 9.42
N GLN A 178 -4.66 -3.12 8.65
CA GLN A 178 -5.15 -4.45 9.06
C GLN A 178 -6.49 -4.41 9.77
N LEU A 179 -7.43 -3.66 9.19
CA LEU A 179 -8.72 -3.42 9.82
C LEU A 179 -9.59 -4.68 9.73
N GLU A 180 -9.80 -5.33 10.86
CA GLU A 180 -10.88 -6.31 10.99
C GLU A 180 -12.22 -5.55 10.96
N THR A 181 -13.13 -6.03 10.12
CA THR A 181 -14.24 -5.28 9.55
C THR A 181 -15.23 -4.64 10.55
N LEU A 182 -15.75 -3.47 10.14
CA LEU A 182 -17.11 -2.94 10.34
C LEU A 182 -17.46 -2.03 11.54
N ASN A 183 -16.60 -1.77 12.52
CA ASN A 183 -16.93 -0.77 13.55
C ASN A 183 -15.71 0.02 14.04
N ILE A 184 -15.13 0.81 13.15
CA ILE A 184 -14.02 1.70 13.52
C ILE A 184 -14.57 3.12 13.60
N PRO A 185 -14.87 3.64 14.81
CA PRO A 185 -15.34 5.03 14.98
C PRO A 185 -14.37 6.08 14.42
N ARG A 186 -13.16 5.67 14.00
CA ARG A 186 -12.07 6.51 13.50
C ARG A 186 -11.75 6.33 12.00
N TRP A 187 -12.52 5.54 11.24
CA TRP A 187 -12.17 5.24 9.84
C TRP A 187 -12.02 6.51 8.97
N ARG A 188 -12.87 7.53 9.18
CA ARG A 188 -12.78 8.82 8.48
C ARG A 188 -11.44 9.50 8.71
N ARG A 189 -10.96 9.48 9.96
CA ARG A 189 -9.68 10.06 10.32
C ARG A 189 -8.53 9.28 9.70
N MET A 190 -8.61 7.95 9.69
CA MET A 190 -7.58 7.11 9.09
C MET A 190 -7.51 7.32 7.57
N VAL A 191 -8.65 7.47 6.90
CA VAL A 191 -8.71 7.84 5.47
C VAL A 191 -8.06 9.19 5.23
N ALA A 192 -8.34 10.19 6.08
CA ALA A 192 -7.71 11.51 5.98
C ALA A 192 -6.18 11.44 6.15
N VAL A 193 -5.70 10.70 7.17
CA VAL A 193 -4.26 10.47 7.37
C VAL A 193 -3.64 9.75 6.17
N LEU A 194 -4.27 8.68 5.68
CA LEU A 194 -3.76 7.94 4.52
C LEU A 194 -3.73 8.80 3.24
N MET A 195 -4.74 9.66 3.05
CA MET A 195 -4.77 10.61 1.94
C MET A 195 -3.60 11.60 2.03
N GLU A 196 -3.33 12.15 3.22
CA GLU A 196 -2.17 13.02 3.42
C GLU A 196 -0.84 12.26 3.24
N MET A 197 -0.73 11.02 3.69
CA MET A 197 0.43 10.18 3.40
C MET A 197 0.64 9.99 1.90
N ILE A 198 -0.41 9.72 1.12
CA ILE A 198 -0.33 9.60 -0.34
C ILE A 198 0.11 10.91 -0.99
N ARG A 199 -0.40 12.05 -0.50
CA ARG A 199 -0.05 13.38 -1.02
C ARG A 199 1.41 13.76 -0.72
N LEU A 200 1.90 13.42 0.47
CA LEU A 200 3.22 13.82 0.98
C LEU A 200 4.32 12.80 0.70
N ALA A 201 3.98 11.55 0.36
CA ALA A 201 4.94 10.48 0.13
C ALA A 201 6.02 10.82 -0.91
N PRO A 202 5.74 11.52 -2.04
CA PRO A 202 6.78 11.79 -3.02
C PRO A 202 7.97 12.58 -2.47
N SER A 203 7.71 13.61 -1.66
CA SER A 203 8.76 14.43 -1.05
C SER A 203 9.45 13.72 0.12
N HIS A 204 8.74 12.85 0.85
CA HIS A 204 9.28 12.21 2.06
C HIS A 204 10.03 10.90 1.77
N LEU A 205 9.61 10.16 0.73
CA LEU A 205 10.16 8.85 0.34
C LEU A 205 11.07 8.92 -0.90
N ASN A 206 11.36 10.12 -1.40
CA ASN A 206 12.15 10.35 -2.63
C ASN A 206 11.59 9.60 -3.84
N ILE A 207 10.26 9.62 -4.02
CA ILE A 207 9.62 8.98 -5.17
C ILE A 207 9.91 9.84 -6.39
N ASN A 208 10.58 9.25 -7.37
CA ASN A 208 10.81 9.92 -8.63
C ASN A 208 9.54 9.87 -9.48
N LEU A 209 8.88 11.03 -9.66
CA LEU A 209 7.62 11.16 -10.38
C LEU A 209 7.81 11.15 -11.91
N HIS A 210 8.84 10.48 -12.44
CA HIS A 210 8.99 10.28 -13.87
C HIS A 210 7.78 9.48 -14.39
N VAL A 211 6.93 10.19 -15.10
CA VAL A 211 6.04 9.64 -16.10
C VAL A 211 6.89 9.61 -17.36
N GLU A 212 7.45 8.46 -17.70
CA GLU A 212 8.06 8.31 -19.02
C GLU A 212 6.93 8.43 -20.05
N GLU A 213 7.04 9.46 -20.88
CA GLU A 213 6.32 9.58 -22.13
C GLU A 213 6.62 8.31 -22.97
N GLU A 214 5.54 7.64 -23.38
CA GLU A 214 5.51 6.60 -24.41
C GLU A 214 6.56 5.47 -24.29
N HIS A 215 6.39 4.59 -23.30
CA HIS A 215 6.84 3.21 -23.48
C HIS A 215 5.90 2.48 -24.45
N GLU A 216 6.28 2.48 -25.72
CA GLU A 216 5.79 1.54 -26.72
C GLU A 216 6.13 0.12 -26.21
N PHE A 217 5.13 -0.57 -25.67
CA PHE A 217 5.31 -1.94 -25.19
C PHE A 217 5.83 -2.80 -26.34
N PRO A 218 6.96 -3.51 -26.20
CA PRO A 218 7.46 -4.37 -27.26
C PRO A 218 6.37 -5.41 -27.55
N GLY A 219 5.88 -5.39 -28.79
CA GLY A 219 4.83 -6.29 -29.27
C GLY A 219 5.12 -7.71 -28.84
N ILE A 220 4.16 -8.32 -28.15
CA ILE A 220 4.22 -9.74 -27.84
C ILE A 220 3.99 -10.47 -29.18
N PRO A 221 4.95 -11.23 -29.73
CA PRO A 221 4.64 -12.09 -30.85
C PRO A 221 3.62 -13.14 -30.38
N LEU A 222 2.54 -13.26 -31.16
CA LEU A 222 1.44 -14.21 -30.98
C LEU A 222 1.94 -15.65 -30.82
#